data_AF-A0A5D4XMI4-F1
#
_entry.id   AF-A0A5D4XMI4-F1
#
_cell.length_a   1.000
_cell.length_b   1.000
_cell.length_c   1.000
_cell.angle_alpha   90.00
_cell.angle_beta   90.00
_cell.angle_gamma   90.00
#
_symmetry.space_group_name_H-M   'P 1'
#
loop_
_entity.id
_entity.type
_entity.pdbx_description
1 polymer ?
#
loop_
_entity_poly.entity_id
_entity_poly.type
_entity_poly.pdbx_seq_one_letter_code
_entity_poly.pdbx_strand_id
1 'polypeptide(L)'
;MDHRTIASRLRRMGLSALLLTAPAFAGPPLLCDPFDTAGAPSLPWGGDRWNQPLAGYDRTRLVEGTQALLTPQTPVIARMETLRRAAMYASRDGGIARALARALDARVATAGDDDARALALFDAGYLRETFEDVVRLQGYDMPGFGEVDAAALRVLLDGREGSEEIARALALRPGDAAMHFAAALVARADGRRHDAVRHARLARAGGDGDRLPAGNMALLAN
;
A
#
# COMPACT_ATOMS: atom_id res chain seq x y z
N MET A 1 -16.13 -70.38 42.11
CA MET A 1 -16.65 -69.03 42.41
C MET A 1 -15.47 -68.23 42.97
N ASP A 2 -14.88 -67.33 42.19
CA ASP A 2 -14.98 -65.91 42.51
C ASP A 2 -14.43 -65.04 41.39
N HIS A 3 -14.97 -63.83 41.34
CA HIS A 3 -14.84 -62.85 40.28
C HIS A 3 -13.49 -62.11 40.33
N ARG A 4 -12.95 -61.72 39.16
CA ARG A 4 -12.80 -60.29 38.76
C ARG A 4 -11.87 -60.09 37.56
N THR A 5 -12.51 -59.72 36.46
CA THR A 5 -11.98 -59.00 35.31
C THR A 5 -11.37 -57.65 35.74
N ILE A 6 -10.13 -57.34 35.33
CA ILE A 6 -9.61 -55.97 35.33
C ILE A 6 -9.02 -55.68 33.96
N ALA A 7 -9.76 -54.87 33.20
CA ALA A 7 -9.36 -54.35 31.91
C ALA A 7 -8.34 -53.20 32.09
N SER A 8 -7.14 -53.33 31.51
CA SER A 8 -6.18 -52.24 31.43
C SER A 8 -6.50 -51.34 30.24
N ARG A 9 -7.04 -50.15 30.51
CA ARG A 9 -7.16 -49.06 29.53
C ARG A 9 -6.03 -48.04 29.72
N LEU A 10 -5.69 -47.40 28.60
CA LEU A 10 -5.02 -46.08 28.44
C LEU A 10 -3.49 -46.11 28.67
N ARG A 11 -2.66 -45.42 27.87
CA ARG A 11 -2.86 -44.07 27.33
C ARG A 11 -1.86 -43.85 26.17
N ARG A 12 -2.34 -43.55 24.96
CA ARG A 12 -1.49 -42.98 23.90
C ARG A 12 -1.37 -41.48 24.20
N MET A 13 -0.20 -41.02 24.64
CA MET A 13 0.13 -39.60 24.70
C MET A 13 0.38 -39.13 23.26
N GLY A 14 -0.59 -38.40 22.69
CA GLY A 14 -0.38 -37.64 21.47
C GLY A 14 0.42 -36.39 21.79
N LEU A 15 1.62 -36.28 21.21
CA LEU A 15 2.45 -35.09 21.28
C LEU A 15 1.94 -34.10 20.22
N SER A 16 1.08 -33.15 20.63
CA SER A 16 0.64 -32.06 19.76
C SER A 16 1.78 -31.07 19.58
N ALA A 17 2.46 -31.11 18.43
CA ALA A 17 3.41 -30.08 18.03
C ALA A 17 2.66 -28.79 17.69
N LEU A 18 2.73 -27.80 18.57
CA LEU A 18 2.32 -26.42 18.28
C LEU A 18 3.32 -25.84 17.28
N LEU A 19 2.96 -25.86 15.99
CA LEU A 19 3.65 -25.11 14.97
C LEU A 19 3.45 -23.62 15.26
N LEU A 20 4.47 -22.98 15.81
CA LEU A 20 4.57 -21.52 15.87
C LEU A 20 4.73 -21.01 14.43
N THR A 21 3.62 -20.71 13.76
CA THR A 21 3.65 -19.93 12.53
C THR A 21 4.09 -18.52 12.91
N ALA A 22 5.38 -18.23 12.76
CA ALA A 22 5.86 -16.86 12.85
C ALA A 22 5.08 -16.03 11.80
N PRO A 23 4.52 -14.87 12.15
CA PRO A 23 3.93 -14.00 11.15
C PRO A 23 5.03 -13.68 10.15
N ALA A 24 4.81 -14.05 8.89
CA ALA A 24 5.64 -13.55 7.82
C ALA A 24 5.50 -12.03 7.88
N PHE A 25 6.59 -11.34 8.23
CA PHE A 25 6.67 -9.90 8.13
C PHE A 25 6.59 -9.59 6.63
N ALA A 26 5.36 -9.47 6.12
CA ALA A 26 5.12 -8.84 4.83
C ALA A 26 5.81 -7.48 4.93
N GLY A 27 6.65 -7.15 3.96
CA GLY A 27 7.49 -5.96 3.99
C GLY A 27 6.68 -4.66 4.07
N PRO A 28 7.28 -3.51 3.77
CA PRO A 28 6.61 -2.22 3.90
C PRO A 28 5.23 -2.22 3.20
N PRO A 29 4.17 -1.89 3.94
CA PRO A 29 2.80 -2.28 3.61
C PRO A 29 2.27 -1.59 2.35
N LEU A 30 2.89 -0.50 1.90
CA LEU A 30 2.44 0.24 0.71
C LEU A 30 2.86 -0.47 -0.58
N LEU A 31 3.90 -1.31 -0.53
CA LEU A 31 4.47 -1.99 -1.71
C LEU A 31 4.12 -3.47 -1.78
N CYS A 32 4.19 -4.18 -0.65
CA CYS A 32 4.16 -5.64 -0.62
C CYS A 32 2.76 -6.25 -0.78
N ASP A 33 1.71 -5.44 -0.63
CA ASP A 33 0.32 -5.88 -0.72
C ASP A 33 -0.36 -5.22 -1.93
N PRO A 34 -0.67 -5.99 -3.01
CA PRO A 34 -1.52 -5.50 -4.08
C PRO A 34 -2.93 -5.20 -3.54
N PHE A 35 -3.54 -4.11 -4.00
CA PHE A 35 -4.90 -3.77 -3.58
C PHE A 35 -5.94 -4.32 -4.55
N ASP A 36 -7.04 -4.85 -4.02
CA ASP A 36 -8.21 -5.19 -4.83
C ASP A 36 -8.93 -3.91 -5.26
N THR A 37 -8.90 -3.65 -6.56
CA THR A 37 -9.51 -2.46 -7.18
C THR A 37 -10.96 -2.69 -7.62
N ALA A 38 -11.55 -3.86 -7.34
CA ALA A 38 -12.87 -4.31 -7.82
C ALA A 38 -13.06 -4.10 -9.34
N GLY A 39 -12.00 -4.34 -10.12
CA GLY A 39 -12.01 -4.20 -11.58
C GLY A 39 -11.74 -2.79 -12.11
N ALA A 40 -11.53 -1.79 -11.25
CA ALA A 40 -11.07 -0.48 -11.71
C ALA A 40 -9.66 -0.60 -12.32
N PRO A 41 -9.40 0.01 -13.50
CA PRO A 41 -8.12 -0.08 -14.18
C PRO A 41 -6.95 0.44 -13.35
N SER A 42 -5.78 -0.16 -13.56
CA SER A 42 -4.49 0.30 -13.02
C SER A 42 -3.38 0.08 -14.07
N LEU A 43 -2.16 0.53 -13.78
CA LEU A 43 -1.02 0.33 -14.67
C LEU A 43 -0.80 -1.17 -14.96
N PRO A 44 -0.35 -1.55 -16.17
CA PRO A 44 -0.07 -2.95 -16.50
C PRO A 44 0.85 -3.61 -15.47
N TRP A 45 0.60 -4.88 -15.18
CA TRP A 45 1.33 -5.66 -14.18
C TRP A 45 1.57 -7.08 -14.70
N GLY A 46 2.69 -7.69 -14.31
CA GLY A 46 3.19 -8.92 -14.94
C GLY A 46 2.70 -10.23 -14.33
N GLY A 47 2.15 -10.20 -13.11
CA GLY A 47 1.65 -11.38 -12.41
C GLY A 47 0.93 -11.03 -11.11
N ASP A 48 0.57 -12.01 -10.30
CA ASP A 48 -0.28 -11.77 -9.13
C ASP A 48 0.49 -11.37 -7.86
N ARG A 49 1.83 -11.42 -7.91
CA ARG A 49 2.68 -11.05 -6.76
C ARG A 49 3.12 -9.60 -6.83
N TRP A 50 3.35 -9.03 -5.65
CA TRP A 50 3.76 -7.64 -5.50
C TRP A 50 5.09 -7.30 -6.19
N ASN A 51 5.98 -8.28 -6.39
CA ASN A 51 7.32 -8.11 -6.99
C ASN A 51 7.40 -8.59 -8.46
N GLN A 52 6.28 -8.62 -9.17
CA GLN A 52 6.22 -9.07 -10.58
C GLN A 52 5.81 -7.93 -11.53
N PRO A 53 6.64 -6.87 -11.66
CA PRO A 53 6.37 -5.84 -12.66
C PRO A 53 6.35 -6.46 -14.06
N LEU A 54 5.58 -5.86 -14.97
CA LEU A 54 5.49 -6.34 -16.35
C LEU A 54 6.87 -6.22 -17.02
N ALA A 55 7.42 -7.36 -17.45
CA ALA A 55 8.65 -7.39 -18.21
C ALA A 55 8.50 -6.59 -19.50
N GLY A 56 9.40 -5.64 -19.74
CA GLY A 56 9.37 -4.78 -20.93
C GLY A 56 8.35 -3.64 -20.89
N TYR A 57 7.77 -3.32 -19.73
CA TYR A 57 6.94 -2.11 -19.60
C TYR A 57 7.71 -0.86 -20.07
N ASP A 58 7.11 -0.10 -20.99
CA ASP A 58 7.67 1.14 -21.51
C ASP A 58 7.53 2.27 -20.48
N ARG A 59 8.60 2.48 -19.71
CA ARG A 59 8.65 3.50 -18.65
C ARG A 59 8.56 4.93 -19.19
N THR A 60 8.79 5.17 -20.49
CA THR A 60 8.65 6.51 -21.07
C THR A 60 7.21 7.00 -21.04
N ARG A 61 6.24 6.07 -21.01
CA ARG A 61 4.80 6.35 -20.91
C ARG A 61 4.29 6.40 -19.47
N LEU A 62 5.16 6.21 -18.46
CA LEU A 62 4.73 6.03 -17.08
C LEU A 62 3.97 7.24 -16.53
N VAL A 63 4.48 8.45 -16.77
CA VAL A 63 3.88 9.68 -16.24
C VAL A 63 2.48 9.91 -16.84
N GLU A 64 2.39 9.87 -18.17
CA GLU A 64 1.12 10.02 -18.90
C GLU A 64 0.11 8.94 -18.50
N GLY A 65 0.54 7.67 -18.50
CA GLY A 65 -0.30 6.54 -18.15
C GLY A 65 -0.81 6.61 -16.71
N THR A 66 0.04 7.07 -15.77
CA THR A 66 -0.37 7.28 -14.38
C THR A 66 -1.42 8.39 -14.28
N GLN A 67 -1.19 9.54 -14.91
CA GLN A 67 -2.16 10.65 -14.87
C GLN A 67 -3.51 10.29 -15.50
N ALA A 68 -3.50 9.53 -16.60
CA ALA A 68 -4.70 9.05 -17.27
C ALA A 68 -5.56 8.12 -16.39
N LEU A 69 -4.94 7.45 -15.42
CA LEU A 69 -5.61 6.55 -14.46
C LEU A 69 -6.02 7.24 -13.17
N LEU A 70 -5.61 8.49 -12.92
CA LEU A 70 -5.92 9.24 -11.69
C LEU A 70 -7.03 10.29 -11.92
N THR A 71 -8.05 9.93 -12.71
CA THR A 71 -9.23 10.77 -13.02
C THR A 71 -10.10 11.00 -11.80
N PRO A 72 -10.92 12.07 -11.69
CA PRO A 72 -11.75 12.33 -10.51
C PRO A 72 -12.64 11.14 -10.08
N GLN A 73 -13.13 10.33 -11.03
CA GLN A 73 -13.99 9.18 -10.78
C GLN A 73 -13.24 7.93 -10.32
N THR A 74 -11.91 7.94 -10.33
CA THR A 74 -11.08 6.80 -9.92
C THR A 74 -11.21 6.59 -8.41
N PRO A 75 -11.64 5.41 -7.94
CA PRO A 75 -11.71 5.10 -6.52
C PRO A 75 -10.34 5.20 -5.85
N VAL A 76 -10.29 5.67 -4.60
CA VAL A 76 -9.03 5.88 -3.87
C VAL A 76 -8.18 4.61 -3.80
N ILE A 77 -8.78 3.43 -3.58
CA ILE A 77 -8.05 2.16 -3.59
C ILE A 77 -7.38 1.88 -4.96
N ALA A 78 -8.05 2.18 -6.07
CA ALA A 78 -7.48 2.03 -7.40
C ALA A 78 -6.35 3.04 -7.69
N ARG A 79 -6.44 4.24 -7.10
CA ARG A 79 -5.33 5.22 -7.10
C ARG A 79 -4.13 4.67 -6.34
N MET A 80 -4.35 4.10 -5.16
CA MET A 80 -3.29 3.47 -4.37
C MET A 80 -2.57 2.38 -5.15
N GLU A 81 -3.29 1.47 -5.81
CA GLU A 81 -2.69 0.42 -6.64
C GLU A 81 -1.93 0.99 -7.84
N THR A 82 -2.48 2.02 -8.49
CA THR A 82 -1.83 2.73 -9.60
C THR A 82 -0.52 3.37 -9.16
N LEU A 83 -0.53 4.07 -8.03
CA LEU A 83 0.65 4.74 -7.46
C LEU A 83 1.67 3.74 -6.93
N ARG A 84 1.23 2.61 -6.36
CA ARG A 84 2.10 1.49 -5.98
C ARG A 84 2.89 0.99 -7.19
N ARG A 85 2.18 0.60 -8.25
CA ARG A 85 2.81 0.15 -9.51
C ARG A 85 3.68 1.25 -10.12
N ALA A 86 3.25 2.51 -10.07
CA ALA A 86 4.01 3.62 -10.62
C ALA A 86 5.33 3.86 -9.87
N ALA A 87 5.31 3.86 -8.54
CA ALA A 87 6.50 3.96 -7.72
C ALA A 87 7.49 2.83 -8.03
N MET A 88 6.96 1.61 -8.18
CA MET A 88 7.76 0.45 -8.57
C MET A 88 8.47 0.64 -9.92
N TYR A 89 7.75 1.06 -10.96
CA TYR A 89 8.36 1.33 -12.27
C TYR A 89 9.33 2.51 -12.26
N ALA A 90 8.99 3.59 -11.55
CA ALA A 90 9.76 4.83 -11.50
C ALA A 90 11.04 4.71 -10.68
N SER A 91 11.04 3.87 -9.64
CA SER A 91 12.16 3.74 -8.70
C SER A 91 13.50 3.35 -9.34
N ARG A 92 13.45 2.77 -10.55
CA ARG A 92 14.61 2.32 -11.33
C ARG A 92 15.26 3.44 -12.16
N ASP A 93 14.68 4.63 -12.16
CA ASP A 93 15.15 5.77 -12.94
C ASP A 93 14.77 7.07 -12.22
N GLY A 94 15.75 7.71 -11.58
CA GLY A 94 15.53 8.96 -10.85
C GLY A 94 14.97 10.10 -11.71
N GLY A 95 15.22 10.12 -13.01
CA GLY A 95 14.64 11.08 -13.94
C GLY A 95 13.14 10.90 -14.07
N ILE A 96 12.69 9.66 -14.24
CA ILE A 96 11.27 9.29 -14.31
C ILE A 96 10.57 9.52 -12.97
N ALA A 97 11.19 9.13 -11.86
CA ALA A 97 10.65 9.38 -10.51
C ALA A 97 10.42 10.87 -10.25
N ARG A 98 11.40 11.73 -10.59
CA ARG A 98 11.26 13.18 -10.50
C ARG A 98 10.17 13.73 -11.42
N ALA A 99 10.07 13.21 -12.65
CA ALA A 99 9.03 13.65 -13.59
C ALA A 99 7.63 13.30 -13.09
N LEU A 100 7.44 12.09 -12.55
CA LEU A 100 6.18 11.66 -11.96
C LEU A 100 5.79 12.52 -10.74
N ALA A 101 6.71 12.72 -9.80
CA ALA A 101 6.46 13.56 -8.62
C ALA A 101 6.08 15.00 -9.01
N ARG A 102 6.80 15.61 -9.96
CA ARG A 102 6.46 16.94 -10.49
C ARG A 102 5.08 16.99 -11.15
N ALA A 103 4.70 15.94 -11.87
CA ALA A 103 3.38 15.88 -12.50
C ALA A 103 2.25 15.83 -11.47
N LEU A 104 2.45 15.13 -10.34
CA LEU A 104 1.49 15.11 -9.24
C LEU A 104 1.47 16.45 -8.47
N ASP A 105 2.64 17.07 -8.24
CA ASP A 105 2.70 18.41 -7.64
C ASP A 105 1.99 19.47 -8.50
N ALA A 106 2.13 19.39 -9.83
CA ALA A 106 1.42 20.26 -10.76
C ALA A 106 -0.10 20.08 -10.64
N ARG A 107 -0.59 18.83 -10.48
CA ARG A 107 -2.01 18.56 -10.23
C ARG A 107 -2.50 19.17 -8.92
N VAL A 108 -1.67 19.13 -7.88
CA VAL A 108 -1.99 19.84 -6.62
C VAL A 108 -2.10 21.33 -6.91
N ALA A 109 -1.13 21.95 -7.59
CA ALA A 109 -1.13 23.39 -7.85
C ALA A 109 -2.34 23.86 -8.67
N THR A 110 -2.80 23.07 -9.63
CA THR A 110 -3.88 23.45 -10.58
C THR A 110 -5.27 22.93 -10.22
N ALA A 111 -5.42 22.22 -9.10
CA ALA A 111 -6.74 21.72 -8.67
C ALA A 111 -7.75 22.88 -8.51
N GLY A 112 -8.90 22.74 -9.18
CA GLY A 112 -9.90 23.79 -9.33
C GLY A 112 -10.95 23.88 -8.23
N ASP A 113 -11.07 22.85 -7.38
CA ASP A 113 -11.96 22.80 -6.23
C ASP A 113 -11.36 21.94 -5.10
N ASP A 114 -12.04 21.89 -3.96
CA ASP A 114 -11.58 21.18 -2.76
C ASP A 114 -11.53 19.65 -2.95
N ASP A 115 -12.44 19.07 -3.73
CA ASP A 115 -12.44 17.63 -3.97
C ASP A 115 -11.27 17.21 -4.86
N ALA A 116 -11.06 17.94 -5.97
CA ALA A 116 -9.91 17.78 -6.84
C ALA A 116 -8.60 18.02 -6.08
N ARG A 117 -8.57 19.00 -5.17
CA ARG A 117 -7.41 19.29 -4.32
C ARG A 117 -7.13 18.15 -3.35
N ALA A 118 -8.16 17.59 -2.71
CA ALA A 118 -8.02 16.46 -1.80
C ALA A 118 -7.42 15.24 -2.51
N LEU A 119 -7.95 14.90 -3.69
CA LEU A 119 -7.45 13.78 -4.48
C LEU A 119 -6.02 14.02 -4.99
N ALA A 120 -5.69 15.23 -5.43
CA ALA A 120 -4.33 15.55 -5.87
C ALA A 120 -3.31 15.50 -4.72
N LEU A 121 -3.66 16.02 -3.54
CA LEU A 121 -2.83 15.94 -2.34
C LEU A 121 -2.62 14.48 -1.92
N PHE A 122 -3.69 13.70 -1.92
CA PHE A 122 -3.63 12.27 -1.65
C PHE A 122 -2.68 11.55 -2.59
N ASP A 123 -2.84 11.75 -3.91
CA ASP A 123 -2.01 11.08 -4.91
C ASP A 123 -0.53 11.42 -4.75
N ALA A 124 -0.22 12.70 -4.52
CA ALA A 124 1.14 13.19 -4.36
C ALA A 124 1.78 12.63 -3.06
N GLY A 125 1.06 12.68 -1.95
CA GLY A 125 1.53 12.17 -0.66
C GLY A 125 1.72 10.67 -0.66
N TYR A 126 0.75 9.93 -1.20
CA TYR A 126 0.82 8.46 -1.26
C TYR A 126 1.98 7.98 -2.13
N LEU A 127 2.30 8.67 -3.24
CA LEU A 127 3.48 8.33 -4.04
C LEU A 127 4.78 8.49 -3.25
N ARG A 128 4.92 9.57 -2.46
CA ARG A 128 6.12 9.82 -1.66
C ARG A 128 6.32 8.76 -0.60
N GLU A 129 5.27 8.43 0.14
CA GLU A 129 5.31 7.36 1.14
C GLU A 129 5.62 5.99 0.49
N THR A 130 5.12 5.77 -0.72
CA THR A 130 5.47 4.55 -1.47
C THR A 130 6.94 4.56 -1.89
N PHE A 131 7.53 5.70 -2.27
CA PHE A 131 8.97 5.81 -2.54
C PHE A 131 9.81 5.64 -1.26
N GLU A 132 9.36 6.13 -0.11
CA GLU A 132 9.99 5.86 1.19
C GLU A 132 10.03 4.35 1.47
N ASP A 133 8.92 3.64 1.25
CA ASP A 133 8.87 2.18 1.34
C ASP A 133 9.85 1.51 0.37
N VAL A 134 10.02 2.03 -0.85
CA VAL A 134 11.02 1.52 -1.80
C VAL A 134 12.44 1.71 -1.26
N VAL A 135 12.73 2.89 -0.69
CA VAL A 135 14.03 3.18 -0.09
C VAL A 135 14.29 2.29 1.13
N ARG A 136 13.28 2.03 1.96
CA ARG A 136 13.37 1.14 3.14
C ARG A 136 13.64 -0.31 2.78
N LEU A 137 13.16 -0.75 1.60
CA LEU A 137 13.40 -2.10 1.07
C LEU A 137 14.80 -2.29 0.48
N GLN A 138 15.63 -1.25 0.41
CA GLN A 138 16.99 -1.38 -0.09
C GLN A 138 17.81 -2.27 0.85
N GLY A 139 18.26 -3.42 0.31
CA GLY A 139 18.96 -4.46 1.07
C GLY A 139 18.24 -5.80 1.10
N TYR A 140 16.97 -5.85 0.70
CA TYR A 140 16.29 -7.12 0.39
C TYR A 140 16.57 -7.53 -1.05
N ASP A 141 16.83 -8.82 -1.28
CA ASP A 141 16.77 -9.38 -2.63
C ASP A 141 15.31 -9.28 -3.09
N MET A 142 15.06 -8.45 -4.12
CA MET A 142 13.74 -8.25 -4.70
C MET A 142 13.76 -8.77 -6.14
N PRO A 143 13.61 -10.10 -6.34
CA PRO A 143 13.62 -10.69 -7.68
C PRO A 143 12.57 -10.03 -8.57
N GLY A 144 12.97 -9.64 -9.78
CA GLY A 144 12.09 -9.01 -10.76
C GLY A 144 11.94 -7.48 -10.63
N PHE A 145 12.33 -6.89 -9.49
CA PHE A 145 12.23 -5.44 -9.27
C PHE A 145 13.36 -4.66 -9.96
N GLY A 146 14.56 -5.27 -10.05
CA GLY A 146 15.75 -4.64 -10.63
C GLY A 146 16.43 -3.65 -9.69
N GLU A 147 17.50 -3.02 -10.16
CA GLU A 147 18.24 -2.02 -9.39
C GLU A 147 17.42 -0.71 -9.26
N VAL A 148 17.40 -0.18 -8.04
CA VAL A 148 16.71 1.06 -7.66
C VAL A 148 17.71 2.22 -7.67
N ASP A 149 17.33 3.37 -8.23
CA ASP A 149 18.08 4.62 -8.12
C ASP A 149 17.85 5.27 -6.75
N ALA A 150 18.43 4.61 -5.74
CA ALA A 150 18.29 4.93 -4.34
C ALA A 150 18.68 6.37 -3.99
N ALA A 151 19.79 6.82 -4.57
CA ALA A 151 20.32 8.15 -4.33
C ALA A 151 19.37 9.21 -4.87
N ALA A 152 18.84 9.03 -6.07
CA ALA A 152 17.87 9.97 -6.62
C ALA A 152 16.55 10.00 -5.82
N LEU A 153 16.08 8.86 -5.34
CA LEU A 153 14.87 8.82 -4.49
C LEU A 153 15.09 9.57 -3.17
N ARG A 154 16.22 9.37 -2.48
CA ARG A 154 16.53 10.13 -1.25
C ARG A 154 16.57 11.64 -1.48
N VAL A 155 17.16 12.09 -2.60
CA VAL A 155 17.16 13.51 -2.98
C VAL A 155 15.75 14.03 -3.26
N LEU A 156 14.89 13.19 -3.86
CA LEU A 156 13.50 13.56 -4.16
C LEU A 156 12.64 13.70 -2.89
N LEU A 157 12.94 12.89 -1.87
CA LEU A 157 12.20 12.81 -0.62
C LEU A 157 12.69 13.80 0.45
N ASP A 158 13.88 14.36 0.28
CA ASP A 158 14.48 15.28 1.25
C ASP A 158 13.56 16.47 1.59
N GLY A 159 13.22 16.60 2.88
CA GLY A 159 12.35 17.65 3.41
C GLY A 159 10.88 17.58 2.99
N ARG A 160 10.39 16.46 2.44
CA ARG A 160 8.98 16.30 2.02
C ARG A 160 8.33 15.07 2.63
N GLU A 161 7.39 15.30 3.53
CA GLU A 161 6.62 14.23 4.17
C GLU A 161 5.29 13.99 3.44
N GLY A 162 5.14 12.83 2.81
CA GLY A 162 3.90 12.48 2.09
C GLY A 162 2.71 12.30 3.04
N SER A 163 2.97 11.87 4.27
CA SER A 163 1.98 11.73 5.34
C SER A 163 1.30 13.06 5.71
N GLU A 164 2.01 14.19 5.65
CA GLU A 164 1.43 15.52 5.83
C GLU A 164 0.49 15.90 4.69
N GLU A 165 0.84 15.56 3.44
CA GLU A 165 -0.02 15.78 2.28
C GLU A 165 -1.30 14.92 2.35
N ILE A 166 -1.20 13.67 2.81
CA ILE A 166 -2.35 12.80 3.07
C ILE A 166 -3.21 13.37 4.21
N ALA A 167 -2.61 13.90 5.27
CA ALA A 167 -3.35 14.55 6.35
C ALA A 167 -4.13 15.78 5.85
N ARG A 168 -3.53 16.58 4.95
CA ARG A 168 -4.21 17.71 4.30
C ARG A 168 -5.35 17.25 3.37
N ALA A 169 -5.18 16.14 2.65
CA ALA A 169 -6.26 15.54 1.86
C ALA A 169 -7.44 15.12 2.76
N LEU A 170 -7.16 14.48 3.89
CA LEU A 170 -8.16 14.08 4.87
C LEU A 170 -8.84 15.28 5.55
N ALA A 171 -8.17 16.42 5.70
CA ALA A 171 -8.82 17.63 6.21
C ALA A 171 -9.92 18.14 5.25
N LEU A 172 -9.76 17.91 3.94
CA LEU A 172 -10.76 18.24 2.92
C LEU A 172 -11.83 17.14 2.76
N ARG A 173 -11.46 15.88 3.00
CA ARG A 173 -12.36 14.71 2.92
C ARG A 173 -12.31 13.88 4.22
N PRO A 174 -12.81 14.41 5.36
CA PRO A 174 -12.64 13.78 6.67
C PRO A 174 -13.45 12.48 6.86
N GLY A 175 -14.44 12.23 6.00
CA GLY A 175 -15.26 11.02 6.02
C GLY A 175 -14.78 9.93 5.06
N ASP A 176 -13.68 10.13 4.34
CA ASP A 176 -13.24 9.19 3.31
C ASP A 176 -12.56 7.96 3.92
N ALA A 177 -13.29 6.84 3.91
CA ALA A 177 -12.85 5.57 4.47
C ALA A 177 -11.57 5.04 3.81
N ALA A 178 -11.44 5.24 2.50
CA ALA A 178 -10.30 4.74 1.73
C ALA A 178 -9.04 5.58 2.00
N MET A 179 -9.16 6.90 2.12
CA MET A 179 -8.04 7.76 2.53
C MET A 179 -7.61 7.47 3.98
N HIS A 180 -8.55 7.16 4.86
CA HIS A 180 -8.21 6.68 6.21
C HIS A 180 -7.54 5.30 6.19
N PHE A 181 -7.96 4.40 5.30
CA PHE A 181 -7.27 3.12 5.10
C PHE A 181 -5.80 3.34 4.69
N ALA A 182 -5.55 4.19 3.69
CA ALA A 182 -4.20 4.56 3.27
C ALA A 182 -3.38 5.21 4.39
N ALA A 183 -3.94 6.18 5.12
CA ALA A 183 -3.27 6.83 6.23
C ALA A 183 -2.90 5.85 7.36
N ALA A 184 -3.70 4.80 7.56
CA ALA A 184 -3.38 3.74 8.52
C ALA A 184 -2.16 2.90 8.06
N LEU A 185 -2.06 2.60 6.76
CA LEU A 185 -0.90 1.88 6.20
C LEU A 185 0.38 2.72 6.32
N VAL A 186 0.33 3.99 5.93
CA VAL A 186 1.45 4.93 6.06
C VAL A 186 1.88 5.05 7.52
N ALA A 187 0.95 5.30 8.44
CA ALA A 187 1.27 5.38 9.86
C ALA A 187 1.87 4.10 10.43
N ARG A 188 1.48 2.93 9.92
CA ARG A 188 2.08 1.66 10.30
C ARG A 188 3.51 1.53 9.76
N ALA A 189 3.73 1.91 8.50
CA ALA A 189 5.04 1.94 7.85
C ALA A 189 6.03 2.82 8.63
N ASP A 190 5.56 3.94 9.15
CA ASP A 190 6.34 4.90 9.95
C ASP A 190 6.50 4.51 11.43
N GLY A 191 5.88 3.41 11.87
CA GLY A 191 5.87 3.01 13.27
C GLY A 191 4.98 3.88 14.18
N ARG A 192 4.15 4.78 13.64
CA ARG A 192 3.17 5.62 14.36
C ARG A 192 1.92 4.83 14.75
N ARG A 193 2.09 3.83 15.62
CA ARG A 193 1.05 2.84 15.99
C ARG A 193 -0.29 3.46 16.44
N HIS A 194 -0.26 4.53 17.22
CA HIS A 194 -1.49 5.19 17.67
C HIS A 194 -2.29 5.81 16.52
N ASP A 195 -1.60 6.45 15.58
CA ASP A 195 -2.22 7.01 14.37
C ASP A 195 -2.77 5.90 13.48
N ALA A 196 -2.00 4.82 13.29
CA ALA A 196 -2.42 3.67 12.51
C ALA A 196 -3.74 3.08 13.05
N VAL A 197 -3.84 2.88 14.37
CA VAL A 197 -5.06 2.39 15.02
C VAL A 197 -6.23 3.36 14.86
N ARG A 198 -5.99 4.67 15.02
CA ARG A 198 -7.03 5.70 14.85
C ARG A 198 -7.59 5.66 13.43
N HIS A 199 -6.73 5.74 12.43
CA HIS A 199 -7.14 5.75 11.02
C HIS A 199 -7.79 4.42 10.61
N ALA A 200 -7.30 3.28 11.10
CA ALA A 200 -7.91 1.98 10.85
C ALA A 200 -9.34 1.88 11.42
N ARG A 201 -9.63 2.53 12.57
CA ARG A 201 -11.00 2.58 13.10
C ARG A 201 -11.92 3.43 12.22
N LEU A 202 -11.46 4.60 11.79
CA LEU A 202 -12.21 5.50 10.92
C LEU A 202 -12.49 4.85 9.56
N ALA A 203 -11.48 4.16 8.99
CA ALA A 203 -11.62 3.40 7.75
C ALA A 203 -12.69 2.30 7.86
N ARG A 204 -12.73 1.56 8.98
CA ARG A 204 -13.76 0.54 9.21
C ARG A 204 -15.15 1.14 9.41
N ALA A 205 -15.26 2.23 10.16
CA ALA A 205 -16.54 2.89 10.41
C ALA A 205 -17.18 3.46 9.13
N GLY A 206 -16.38 3.92 8.16
CA GLY A 206 -16.86 4.36 6.85
C GLY A 206 -17.02 3.24 5.81
N GLY A 207 -16.36 2.09 6.02
CA GLY A 207 -16.39 0.94 5.10
C GLY A 207 -17.73 0.22 5.02
N ASP A 208 -18.64 0.43 5.97
CA ASP A 208 -20.00 -0.13 5.93
C ASP A 208 -20.83 0.41 4.75
N GLY A 209 -20.41 1.53 4.14
CA GLY A 209 -21.00 2.10 2.91
C GLY A 209 -20.16 1.95 1.64
N ASP A 210 -18.87 1.62 1.74
CA ASP A 210 -17.92 1.50 0.62
C ASP A 210 -17.21 0.13 0.64
N ARG A 211 -17.50 -0.70 -0.35
CA ARG A 211 -17.04 -2.10 -0.41
C ARG A 211 -15.55 -2.23 -0.70
N LEU A 212 -14.93 -1.21 -1.31
CA LEU A 212 -13.53 -1.28 -1.73
C LEU A 212 -12.56 -1.26 -0.54
N PRO A 213 -12.62 -0.27 0.38
CA PRO A 213 -11.84 -0.32 1.61
C PRO A 213 -12.12 -1.59 2.43
N ALA A 214 -13.39 -2.00 2.54
CA ALA A 214 -13.79 -3.18 3.29
C ALA A 214 -13.10 -4.47 2.80
N GLY A 215 -13.01 -4.66 1.49
CA GLY A 215 -12.31 -5.81 0.87
C GLY A 215 -10.80 -5.84 1.14
N ASN A 216 -10.19 -4.69 1.45
CA ASN A 216 -8.76 -4.56 1.69
C ASN A 216 -8.39 -4.49 3.20
N MET A 217 -9.37 -4.51 4.12
CA MET A 217 -9.14 -4.35 5.57
C MET A 217 -8.21 -5.41 6.19
N ALA A 218 -8.11 -6.60 5.58
CA ALA A 218 -7.20 -7.64 6.03
C ALA A 218 -5.73 -7.17 6.01
N LEU A 219 -5.38 -6.23 5.14
CA LEU A 219 -4.04 -5.66 5.05
C LEU A 219 -3.64 -4.83 6.29
N LEU A 220 -4.62 -4.38 7.08
CA LEU A 220 -4.39 -3.71 8.36
C LEU A 220 -4.21 -4.66 9.55
N ALA A 221 -4.46 -5.97 9.37
CA ALA A 221 -4.40 -6.96 10.44
C ALA A 221 -3.06 -7.70 10.54
N ASN A 222 -2.23 -7.60 9.50
CA ASN A 222 -0.90 -8.20 9.44
C ASN A 222 0.16 -7.34 10.15
#